data_AF-A0AA39KVA8-F1
#
_entry.id   AF-A0AA39KVA8-F1
#
_cell.length_a   1.000
_cell.length_b   1.000
_cell.length_c   1.000
_cell.angle_alpha   90.00
_cell.angle_beta   90.00
_cell.angle_gamma   90.00
#
_symmetry.space_group_name_H-M   'P 1'
#
loop_
_entity.id
_entity.type
_entity.pdbx_description
1 polymer ?
#
loop_
_entity_poly.entity_id
_entity_poly.type
_entity_poly.pdbx_seq_one_letter_code
_entity_poly.pdbx_strand_id
1 'polypeptide(L)'
;MAIVAILLVNMLIAMMGNTYQKIAETRNEWQRQWARIVLVVERGVSPAERLRKLMDYSQPMSDNRRALVLRLHQSEEDKEEMKEILEMKRTHERLYKKRMARMKNEEFFNTPNKIN
;
A
#
# COMPACT_ATOMS: atom_id res chain seq x y z
N MET A 1 52.83 -7.91 -3.32
CA MET A 1 51.84 -7.02 -3.97
C MET A 1 50.76 -7.79 -4.74
N ALA A 2 51.10 -8.74 -5.62
CA ALA A 2 50.11 -9.47 -6.43
C ALA A 2 49.07 -10.27 -5.60
N ILE A 3 49.48 -10.97 -4.54
CA ILE A 3 48.56 -11.76 -3.69
C ILE A 3 47.53 -10.88 -2.99
N VAL A 4 47.95 -9.69 -2.54
CA VAL A 4 47.06 -8.72 -1.89
C VAL A 4 45.99 -8.22 -2.87
N ALA A 5 46.38 -7.94 -4.12
CA ALA A 5 45.43 -7.51 -5.15
C ALA A 5 44.39 -8.60 -5.45
N ILE A 6 44.80 -9.86 -5.58
CA ILE A 6 43.89 -11.00 -5.84
C ILE A 6 42.91 -11.18 -4.68
N LEU A 7 43.39 -11.07 -3.43
CA LEU A 7 42.55 -11.22 -2.25
C LEU A 7 41.50 -10.11 -2.15
N LEU A 8 41.89 -8.85 -2.40
CA LEU A 8 40.97 -7.72 -2.36
C LEU A 8 39.88 -7.80 -3.43
N VAL A 9 40.22 -8.22 -4.65
CA VAL A 9 39.23 -8.43 -5.72
C VAL A 9 38.23 -9.51 -5.33
N ASN A 10 38.70 -10.62 -4.76
CA ASN A 10 37.82 -11.71 -4.32
C ASN A 10 36.86 -11.27 -3.21
N MET A 11 37.33 -10.47 -2.24
CA MET A 11 36.49 -9.93 -1.17
C MET A 11 35.50 -8.88 -1.67
N LEU A 12 35.91 -8.07 -2.65
CA LEU A 12 35.02 -7.11 -3.30
C LEU A 12 33.89 -7.82 -4.05
N ILE A 13 34.21 -8.85 -4.84
CA ILE A 13 33.20 -9.64 -5.56
C ILE A 13 32.23 -10.30 -4.57
N ALA A 14 32.75 -10.85 -3.46
CA ALA A 14 31.92 -11.45 -2.41
C ALA A 14 30.95 -10.44 -1.77
N MET A 15 31.41 -9.24 -1.43
CA MET A 15 30.56 -8.18 -0.86
C MET A 15 29.55 -7.63 -1.88
N MET A 16 29.97 -7.44 -3.14
CA MET A 16 29.09 -6.99 -4.22
C MET A 16 28.01 -8.04 -4.54
N GLY A 17 28.36 -9.33 -4.51
CA GLY A 17 27.40 -10.42 -4.69
C GLY A 17 26.33 -10.45 -3.58
N ASN A 18 26.75 -10.32 -2.32
CA ASN A 18 25.83 -10.30 -1.18
C ASN A 18 24.91 -9.06 -1.21
N THR A 19 25.46 -7.88 -1.55
CA THR A 19 24.65 -6.65 -1.67
C THR A 19 23.69 -6.70 -2.87
N TYR A 20 24.11 -7.29 -4.00
CA TYR A 20 23.22 -7.49 -5.16
C TYR A 20 22.03 -8.38 -4.81
N GLN A 21 22.25 -9.50 -4.12
CA GLN A 21 21.18 -10.41 -3.73
C GLN A 21 20.14 -9.71 -2.84
N LYS A 22 20.61 -8.92 -1.87
CA LYS A 22 19.73 -8.10 -1.01
C LYS A 22 18.93 -7.03 -1.77
N ILE A 23 19.51 -6.43 -2.81
CA ILE A 23 18.80 -5.47 -3.66
C ILE A 23 17.79 -6.16 -4.56
N ALA A 24 18.11 -7.34 -5.09
CA ALA A 24 17.23 -8.14 -5.95
C ALA A 24 15.94 -8.56 -5.23
N GLU A 25 16.01 -8.83 -3.92
CA GLU A 25 14.84 -9.09 -3.07
C GLU A 25 13.92 -7.85 -2.94
N THR A 26 14.47 -6.64 -3.07
CA THR A 26 13.73 -5.39 -2.94
C THR A 26 13.06 -4.99 -4.27
N ARG A 27 12.10 -5.81 -4.74
CA ARG A 27 11.39 -5.58 -6.01
C ARG A 27 10.50 -4.32 -6.03
N ASN A 28 10.18 -3.73 -4.89
CA ASN A 28 9.22 -2.62 -4.83
C ASN A 28 9.86 -1.21 -4.92
N GLU A 29 11.19 -1.12 -4.94
CA GLU A 29 11.88 0.19 -4.98
C GLU A 29 11.72 0.88 -6.33
N TRP A 30 11.75 0.14 -7.44
CA TRP A 30 11.55 0.74 -8.76
C TRP A 30 10.15 1.38 -8.90
N GLN A 31 9.11 0.72 -8.37
CA GLN A 31 7.74 1.27 -8.38
C GLN A 31 7.63 2.52 -7.51
N ARG A 32 8.29 2.52 -6.34
CA ARG A 32 8.35 3.68 -5.44
C ARG A 32 9.02 4.87 -6.12
N GLN A 33 10.16 4.65 -6.77
CA GLN A 33 10.89 5.71 -7.46
C GLN A 33 10.12 6.23 -8.68
N TRP A 34 9.50 5.33 -9.44
CA TRP A 34 8.64 5.70 -10.56
C TRP A 34 7.45 6.57 -10.09
N ALA A 35 6.74 6.15 -9.05
CA ALA A 35 5.62 6.93 -8.48
C ALA A 35 6.08 8.32 -7.99
N ARG A 36 7.26 8.42 -7.38
CA ARG A 36 7.85 9.70 -6.97
C ARG A 36 8.08 10.63 -8.15
N ILE A 37 8.67 10.13 -9.23
CA ILE A 37 8.92 10.92 -10.45
C ILE A 37 7.60 11.40 -11.04
N VAL A 38 6.60 10.51 -11.17
CA VAL A 38 5.28 10.86 -11.70
C VAL A 38 4.64 11.99 -10.89
N LEU A 39 4.66 11.91 -9.56
CA LEU A 39 4.10 12.95 -8.69
C LEU A 39 4.83 14.31 -8.81
N VAL A 40 6.15 14.29 -8.95
CA VAL A 40 6.95 15.52 -9.16
C VAL A 40 6.61 16.16 -10.50
N VAL A 41 6.52 15.35 -11.56
CA VAL A 41 6.16 15.81 -12.91
C VAL A 41 4.73 16.36 -12.93
N GLU A 42 3.78 15.68 -12.29
CA GLU A 42 2.38 16.13 -12.20
C GLU A 42 2.25 17.49 -11.49
N ARG A 43 3.05 17.71 -10.44
CA ARG A 43 3.11 19.00 -9.73
C ARG A 43 3.67 20.13 -10.58
N GLY A 44 4.51 19.82 -11.58
CA GLY A 44 5.04 20.80 -12.53
C GLY A 44 4.02 21.32 -13.55
N VAL A 45 2.87 20.66 -13.71
CA VAL A 45 1.80 21.07 -14.62
C VAL A 45 0.86 22.09 -13.95
N SER A 46 0.33 23.04 -14.72
CA SER A 46 -0.62 24.03 -14.21
C SER A 46 -1.90 23.35 -13.65
N PRO A 47 -2.53 23.91 -12.60
CA PRO A 47 -3.72 23.30 -12.00
C PRO A 47 -4.89 23.11 -12.99
N ALA A 48 -5.06 24.05 -13.93
CA ALA A 48 -6.12 24.00 -14.94
C ALA A 48 -5.91 22.83 -15.92
N GLU A 49 -4.68 22.62 -16.38
CA GLU A 49 -4.36 21.50 -17.27
C GLU A 49 -4.45 20.17 -16.56
N ARG A 50 -4.05 20.10 -15.27
CA ARG A 50 -4.21 18.89 -14.45
C ARG A 50 -5.67 18.49 -14.33
N LEU A 51 -6.56 19.45 -14.08
CA LEU A 51 -8.01 19.18 -14.02
C LEU A 51 -8.55 18.70 -15.37
N ARG A 52 -8.13 19.33 -16.49
CA ARG A 52 -8.53 18.89 -17.83
C ARG A 52 -8.11 17.44 -18.07
N LYS A 53 -6.86 17.08 -17.77
CA LYS A 53 -6.36 15.71 -17.91
C LYS A 53 -7.11 14.71 -17.02
N LEU A 54 -7.44 15.08 -15.79
CA LEU A 54 -8.27 14.26 -14.92
C LEU A 54 -9.65 13.99 -15.54
N MET A 55 -10.26 15.00 -16.16
CA MET A 55 -11.56 14.86 -16.82
C MET A 55 -11.48 14.01 -18.08
N ASP A 56 -10.40 14.12 -18.86
CA ASP A 56 -10.14 13.32 -20.07
C ASP A 56 -10.05 11.81 -19.77
N TYR A 57 -9.44 11.43 -18.66
CA TYR A 57 -9.26 10.02 -18.26
C TYR A 57 -10.37 9.48 -17.34
N SER A 58 -11.35 10.31 -16.97
CA SER A 58 -12.47 9.91 -16.12
C SER A 58 -13.66 9.42 -16.95
N GLN A 59 -14.33 8.36 -16.49
CA GLN A 59 -15.58 7.88 -17.09
C GLN A 59 -16.79 8.38 -16.29
N PRO A 60 -17.88 8.80 -16.95
CA PRO A 60 -19.12 9.15 -16.28
C PRO A 60 -19.82 7.89 -15.76
N MET A 61 -20.18 7.90 -14.49
CA MET A 61 -21.01 6.90 -13.84
C MET A 61 -22.49 7.25 -14.03
N SER A 62 -23.38 6.28 -13.85
CA SER A 62 -24.84 6.48 -13.88
C SER A 62 -25.34 7.54 -12.88
N ASP A 63 -24.63 7.74 -11.77
CA ASP A 63 -24.93 8.74 -10.73
C ASP A 63 -24.38 10.14 -11.07
N ASN A 64 -24.08 10.42 -12.34
CA ASN A 64 -23.49 11.69 -12.85
C ASN A 64 -22.11 12.05 -12.25
N ARG A 65 -21.54 11.21 -11.38
CA ARG A 65 -20.18 11.31 -10.86
C ARG A 65 -19.19 10.77 -11.90
N ARG A 66 -17.99 11.32 -11.92
CA ARG A 66 -16.90 10.82 -12.77
C ARG A 66 -15.92 10.00 -11.94
N ALA A 67 -15.49 8.85 -12.44
CA ALA A 67 -14.55 7.97 -11.78
C ALA A 67 -13.53 7.40 -12.77
N LEU A 68 -12.32 7.14 -12.29
CA LEU A 68 -11.32 6.40 -13.04
C LEU A 68 -11.63 4.91 -12.92
N VAL A 69 -12.02 4.27 -14.02
CA VAL A 69 -12.29 2.83 -14.06
C VAL A 69 -11.02 2.11 -14.50
N LEU A 70 -10.35 1.47 -13.56
CA LEU A 70 -9.21 0.60 -13.86
C LEU A 70 -9.70 -0.84 -13.96
N ARG A 71 -9.51 -1.46 -15.13
CA ARG A 71 -9.69 -2.91 -15.28
C ARG A 71 -8.39 -3.58 -14.84
N LEU A 72 -8.30 -3.96 -13.57
CA LEU A 72 -7.17 -4.76 -13.11
C LEU A 72 -7.29 -6.17 -13.67
N HIS A 73 -6.29 -6.58 -14.46
CA HIS A 73 -6.11 -7.98 -14.81
C HIS A 73 -5.34 -8.66 -13.67
N GLN A 74 -6.06 -9.05 -12.62
CA GLN A 74 -5.49 -9.85 -11.53
C GLN A 74 -5.43 -11.31 -11.95
N SER A 75 -4.31 -11.98 -11.66
CA SER A 75 -4.26 -13.43 -11.74
C SER A 75 -5.26 -14.05 -10.76
N GLU A 76 -5.58 -15.33 -10.92
CA GLU A 76 -6.50 -16.00 -9.98
C GLU A 76 -5.91 -16.03 -8.55
N GLU A 77 -4.60 -16.17 -8.43
CA GLU A 77 -3.86 -16.15 -7.17
C GLU A 77 -3.99 -14.79 -6.44
N ASP A 78 -3.80 -13.68 -7.16
CA ASP A 78 -3.95 -12.32 -6.58
C ASP A 78 -5.38 -12.06 -6.07
N LYS A 79 -6.39 -12.67 -6.71
CA LYS A 79 -7.80 -12.52 -6.31
C LYS A 79 -8.09 -13.29 -5.02
N GLU A 80 -7.48 -14.46 -4.85
CA GLU A 80 -7.62 -15.27 -3.64
C GLU A 80 -6.96 -14.58 -2.44
N GLU A 81 -5.73 -14.08 -2.59
CA GLU A 81 -5.05 -13.29 -1.55
C GLU A 81 -5.87 -12.06 -1.15
N MET A 82 -6.38 -11.31 -2.14
CA MET A 82 -7.22 -10.14 -1.87
C MET A 82 -8.50 -10.51 -1.12
N LYS A 83 -9.12 -11.65 -1.47
CA LYS A 83 -10.32 -12.16 -0.82
C LYS A 83 -10.03 -12.53 0.64
N GLU A 84 -8.91 -13.19 0.91
CA GLU A 84 -8.48 -13.54 2.27
C GLU A 84 -8.26 -12.29 3.13
N ILE A 85 -7.55 -11.28 2.59
CA ILE A 85 -7.35 -9.99 3.26
C ILE A 85 -8.68 -9.29 3.57
N LEU A 86 -9.64 -9.30 2.63
CA LEU A 86 -10.97 -8.72 2.80
C LEU A 86 -11.82 -9.47 3.84
N GLU A 87 -11.69 -10.80 3.92
CA GLU A 87 -12.35 -11.61 4.93
C GLU A 87 -11.76 -11.36 6.32
N MET A 88 -10.42 -11.31 6.43
CA MET A 88 -9.72 -10.96 7.66
C MET A 88 -10.10 -9.56 8.18
N LYS A 89 -10.24 -8.58 7.28
CA LYS A 89 -10.74 -7.24 7.66
C LYS A 89 -12.18 -7.29 8.18
N ARG A 90 -13.07 -8.03 7.50
CA ARG A 90 -14.48 -8.17 7.93
C ARG A 90 -14.61 -8.86 9.27
N THR A 91 -13.85 -9.93 9.52
CA THR A 91 -13.87 -10.64 10.80
C THR A 91 -13.32 -9.75 11.91
N HIS A 92 -12.20 -9.05 11.67
CA HIS A 92 -11.64 -8.10 12.61
C HIS A 92 -12.64 -7.01 13.00
N GLU A 93 -13.30 -6.38 12.02
CA GLU A 93 -14.26 -5.31 12.27
C GLU A 93 -15.48 -5.81 13.07
N ARG A 94 -15.98 -7.03 12.78
CA ARG A 94 -17.05 -7.67 13.56
C ARG A 94 -16.64 -7.91 15.01
N LEU A 95 -15.45 -8.46 15.23
CA LEU A 95 -14.93 -8.73 16.58
C LEU A 95 -14.70 -7.43 17.36
N TYR A 96 -14.16 -6.41 16.70
CA TYR A 96 -13.96 -5.08 17.27
C TYR A 96 -15.29 -4.46 17.73
N LYS A 97 -16.32 -4.46 16.86
CA LYS A 97 -17.67 -3.97 17.21
C LYS A 97 -18.27 -4.73 18.39
N LYS A 98 -18.13 -6.06 18.41
CA LYS A 98 -18.61 -6.90 19.52
C LYS A 98 -17.90 -6.59 20.83
N ARG A 99 -16.59 -6.33 20.79
CA ARG A 99 -15.80 -5.93 21.97
C ARG A 99 -16.21 -4.55 22.48
N MET A 100 -16.37 -3.57 21.58
CA MET A 100 -16.83 -2.23 21.94
C MET A 100 -18.23 -2.25 22.55
N ALA A 101 -19.14 -3.07 22.01
CA ALA A 101 -20.48 -3.24 22.59
C ALA A 101 -20.44 -3.84 24.00
N ARG A 102 -19.56 -4.82 24.26
CA ARG A 102 -19.35 -5.37 25.61
C ARG A 102 -18.81 -4.34 26.58
N MET A 103 -17.79 -3.58 26.19
CA MET A 103 -17.22 -2.52 27.04
C MET A 103 -18.26 -1.46 27.38
N LYS A 104 -19.07 -1.02 26.40
CA LYS A 104 -20.17 -0.08 26.65
C LYS A 104 -21.25 -0.66 27.57
N ASN A 105 -21.53 -1.96 27.46
CA ASN A 105 -22.49 -2.63 28.33
C ASN A 105 -21.94 -2.73 29.76
N GLU A 106 -20.67 -3.11 29.93
CA GLU A 106 -19.98 -3.14 31.21
C GLU A 106 -19.91 -1.74 31.86
N GLU A 107 -19.61 -0.70 31.08
CA GLU A 107 -19.68 0.70 31.56
C GLU A 107 -21.09 1.10 31.99
N PHE A 108 -22.14 0.68 31.26
CA PHE A 108 -23.54 0.94 31.62
C PHE A 108 -23.96 0.22 32.91
N PHE A 109 -23.50 -1.01 33.13
CA PHE A 109 -23.79 -1.75 34.37
C PHE A 109 -22.97 -1.27 35.57
N ASN A 110 -21.79 -0.68 35.33
CA ASN A 110 -20.85 -0.28 36.39
C ASN A 110 -20.91 1.21 36.73
N THR A 111 -21.78 2.00 36.08
CA THR A 111 -22.12 3.33 36.59
C THR A 111 -22.98 3.18 37.85
N PRO A 112 -22.46 3.51 39.06
CA PRO A 112 -23.27 3.47 40.26
C PRO A 112 -24.41 4.47 40.11
N ASN A 113 -25.61 3.98 40.42
CA ASN A 113 -26.87 4.68 40.47
C ASN A 113 -26.72 6.00 41.25
N LYS A 114 -26.36 7.10 40.55
CA LYS A 114 -26.44 8.46 41.10
C LYS A 114 -27.87 8.93 40.91
N ILE A 115 -28.77 8.33 41.69
CA ILE A 115 -30.05 8.93 42.03
C ILE A 115 -29.84 9.66 43.35
N ASN A 116 -29.69 10.98 43.25
CA ASN A 116 -30.12 11.97 44.24
C ASN A 116 -30.66 13.16 43.43
#